data_AF-A0A436QMB9-F1
#
_entry.id   AF-A0A436QMB9-F1
#
_cell.length_a   1.000
_cell.length_b   1.000
_cell.length_c   1.000
_cell.angle_alpha   90.00
_cell.angle_beta   90.00
_cell.angle_gamma   90.00
#
_symmetry.space_group_name_H-M   'P 1'
#
loop_
_entity.id
_entity.type
_entity.pdbx_description
1 polymer ?
#
loop_
_entity_poly.entity_id
_entity_poly.type
_entity_poly.pdbx_seq_one_letter_code
_entity_poly.pdbx_strand_id
1 'polypeptide(L)'
;NSVRLSGWVHRVRDHGGLLFIDLRDHYGLTQIVADPDSPAFKVAETVRGEWVIRVDGEVKARLPETVNANLPTGEIEIFAREIEVLSAAKELPLPVFGEPEYPEDIRLKYRFLDLRRETLHRNIVARTKIIAEMRKRMGEVGFTEFSTPILT
;
A
#
# COMPACT_ATOMS: atom_id res chain seq x y z
N ASN A 1 -13.97 16.27 -7.06
CA ASN A 1 -13.27 14.95 -7.02
C ASN A 1 -11.83 15.07 -6.56
N SER A 2 -11.52 15.95 -5.59
CA SER A 2 -10.16 16.08 -5.03
C SER A 2 -9.97 15.07 -3.93
N VAL A 3 -8.80 14.45 -3.86
CA VAL A 3 -8.43 13.47 -2.85
C VAL A 3 -6.99 13.68 -2.40
N ARG A 4 -6.70 13.19 -1.20
CA ARG A 4 -5.36 13.13 -0.63
C ARG A 4 -5.09 11.71 -0.17
N LEU A 5 -4.07 11.08 -0.72
CA LEU A 5 -3.62 9.75 -0.31
C LEU A 5 -2.20 9.83 0.23
N SER A 6 -1.89 8.98 1.20
CA SER A 6 -0.53 8.78 1.71
C SER A 6 -0.23 7.29 1.76
N GLY A 7 0.96 6.90 1.35
CA GLY A 7 1.33 5.50 1.30
C GLY A 7 2.76 5.29 0.86
N TRP A 8 3.06 4.04 0.51
CA TRP A 8 4.36 3.62 -0.02
C TRP A 8 4.29 3.49 -1.54
N VAL A 9 5.31 4.01 -2.23
CA VAL A 9 5.49 3.76 -3.66
C VAL A 9 5.76 2.27 -3.87
N HIS A 10 4.79 1.52 -4.39
CA HIS A 10 4.94 0.10 -4.65
C HIS A 10 5.88 -0.16 -5.83
N ARG A 11 5.69 0.62 -6.90
CA ARG A 11 6.57 0.72 -8.07
C ARG A 11 6.28 1.99 -8.85
N VAL A 12 7.24 2.38 -9.68
CA VAL A 12 7.13 3.49 -10.65
C VAL A 12 7.31 2.90 -12.05
N ARG A 13 6.49 3.32 -13.00
CA ARG A 13 6.54 2.93 -14.41
C ARG A 13 6.56 4.18 -15.28
N ASP A 14 7.49 4.25 -16.21
CA ASP A 14 7.60 5.34 -17.19
C ASP A 14 7.18 4.84 -18.57
N HIS A 15 6.24 5.55 -19.21
CA HIS A 15 5.80 5.28 -20.58
C HIS A 15 5.93 6.56 -21.41
N GLY A 16 7.15 6.85 -21.84
CA GLY A 16 7.40 7.93 -22.81
C GLY A 16 7.12 9.32 -22.24
N GLY A 17 7.50 9.56 -20.98
CA GLY A 17 7.29 10.85 -20.30
C GLY A 17 5.98 10.94 -19.51
N LEU A 18 5.19 9.87 -19.49
CA LEU A 18 4.06 9.73 -18.57
C LEU A 18 4.46 8.78 -17.42
N LEU A 19 4.41 9.29 -16.19
CA LEU A 19 4.77 8.54 -15.00
C LEU A 19 3.54 7.93 -14.33
N PHE A 20 3.61 6.64 -14.06
CA PHE A 20 2.63 5.89 -13.30
C PHE A 20 3.25 5.40 -12.00
N ILE A 21 2.66 5.79 -10.88
CA ILE A 21 3.08 5.34 -9.55
C ILE A 21 1.96 4.48 -8.99
N ASP A 22 2.26 3.22 -8.66
CA ASP A 22 1.33 2.39 -7.90
C ASP A 22 1.54 2.72 -6.42
N LEU A 23 0.64 3.49 -5.82
CA LEU A 23 0.70 3.88 -4.40
C LEU A 23 -0.02 2.84 -3.55
N ARG A 24 0.70 2.26 -2.58
CA ARG A 24 0.18 1.25 -1.66
C ARG A 24 -0.11 1.82 -0.28
N ASP A 25 -1.27 1.50 0.26
CA ASP A 25 -1.61 1.73 1.67
C ASP A 25 -2.21 0.48 2.32
N HIS A 26 -2.93 0.64 3.43
CA HIS A 26 -3.60 -0.47 4.12
C HIS A 26 -4.72 -1.12 3.30
N TYR A 27 -5.38 -0.37 2.41
CA TYR A 27 -6.56 -0.81 1.67
C TYR A 27 -6.21 -1.43 0.32
N GLY A 28 -5.04 -1.12 -0.23
CA GLY A 28 -4.54 -1.76 -1.45
C GLY A 28 -3.66 -0.83 -2.27
N LEU A 29 -3.74 -0.99 -3.59
CA LEU A 29 -3.02 -0.19 -4.57
C LEU A 29 -3.95 0.81 -5.24
N THR A 30 -3.46 2.03 -5.47
CA THR A 30 -4.11 3.04 -6.31
C THR A 30 -3.09 3.58 -7.30
N GLN A 31 -3.48 3.69 -8.58
CA GLN A 31 -2.61 4.29 -9.59
C GLN A 31 -2.65 5.81 -9.50
N ILE A 32 -1.46 6.40 -9.43
CA ILE A 32 -1.23 7.83 -9.54
C ILE A 32 -0.60 8.09 -10.90
N VAL A 33 -1.06 9.13 -11.58
CA VAL A 33 -0.55 9.55 -12.89
C VAL A 33 0.01 10.96 -12.77
N ALA A 34 1.21 11.16 -13.32
CA ALA A 34 1.80 12.47 -13.52
C ALA A 34 2.34 12.58 -14.96
N ASP A 35 1.80 13.51 -15.73
CA ASP A 35 2.31 13.90 -17.05
C ASP A 35 3.26 15.12 -16.92
N PRO A 36 4.00 15.49 -17.97
CA PRO A 36 4.96 16.60 -17.92
C PRO A 36 4.33 17.96 -17.59
N ASP A 37 3.03 18.13 -17.81
CA ASP A 37 2.29 19.35 -17.49
C ASP A 37 1.82 19.40 -16.02
N SER A 38 1.91 18.28 -15.30
CA SER A 38 1.60 18.21 -13.88
C SER A 38 2.64 19.00 -13.05
N PRO A 39 2.21 19.88 -12.13
CA PRO A 39 3.12 20.52 -11.17
C PRO A 39 3.89 19.51 -10.30
N ALA A 40 3.35 18.30 -10.14
CA ALA A 40 3.96 17.22 -9.37
C ALA A 40 5.01 16.42 -10.16
N PHE A 41 5.14 16.63 -11.48
CA PHE A 41 5.95 15.77 -12.35
C PHE A 41 7.41 15.68 -11.92
N LYS A 42 8.04 16.83 -11.63
CA LYS A 42 9.44 16.87 -11.18
C LYS A 42 9.69 16.05 -9.91
N VAL A 43 8.73 16.04 -8.99
CA VAL A 43 8.83 15.22 -7.77
C VAL A 43 8.61 13.75 -8.12
N ALA A 44 7.62 13.45 -8.97
CA ALA A 44 7.35 12.09 -9.45
C ALA A 44 8.58 11.43 -10.11
N GLU A 45 9.40 12.18 -10.86
CA GLU A 45 10.65 11.68 -11.46
C GLU A 45 11.68 11.22 -10.41
N THR A 46 11.62 11.76 -9.20
CA THR A 46 12.58 11.46 -8.12
C THR A 46 12.16 10.29 -7.24
N VAL A 47 10.86 9.97 -7.17
CA VAL A 47 10.38 8.94 -6.25
C VAL A 47 10.91 7.55 -6.63
N ARG A 48 11.15 6.71 -5.62
CA ARG A 48 11.62 5.33 -5.79
C ARG A 48 10.77 4.37 -4.98
N GLY A 49 10.91 3.08 -5.25
CA GLY A 49 10.22 2.02 -4.52
C GLY A 49 10.36 2.18 -3.00
N GLU A 50 9.25 1.93 -2.30
CA GLU A 50 9.07 2.05 -0.85
C GLU A 50 9.29 3.44 -0.23
N TRP A 51 9.45 4.50 -1.03
CA TRP A 51 9.34 5.86 -0.51
C TRP A 51 7.94 6.12 0.04
N VAL A 52 7.87 6.83 1.16
CA VAL A 52 6.60 7.29 1.75
C VAL A 52 6.27 8.64 1.15
N ILE A 53 5.14 8.74 0.48
CA ILE A 53 4.71 9.98 -0.17
C ILE A 53 3.27 10.32 0.20
N ARG A 54 2.95 11.61 0.19
CA ARG A 54 1.59 12.14 0.10
C ARG A 54 1.34 12.59 -1.33
N VAL A 55 0.15 12.31 -1.84
CA VAL A 55 -0.32 12.78 -3.14
C VAL A 55 -1.63 13.52 -2.94
N ASP A 56 -1.66 14.77 -3.38
CA ASP A 56 -2.88 15.55 -3.56
C ASP A 56 -3.24 15.55 -5.05
N GLY A 57 -4.47 15.17 -5.39
CA GLY A 57 -4.84 14.99 -6.79
C GLY A 57 -6.33 14.87 -7.04
N GLU A 58 -6.67 14.61 -8.29
CA GLU A 58 -8.05 14.46 -8.77
C GLU A 58 -8.31 13.03 -9.22
N VAL A 59 -9.41 12.45 -8.74
CA VAL A 59 -9.86 11.14 -9.23
C VAL A 59 -10.37 11.29 -10.66
N LYS A 60 -9.81 10.49 -11.57
CA LYS A 60 -10.23 10.37 -12.98
C LYS A 60 -10.57 8.92 -13.28
N ALA A 61 -11.54 8.72 -14.18
CA ALA A 61 -11.76 7.41 -14.77
C ALA A 61 -10.57 7.07 -15.67
N ARG A 62 -10.16 5.80 -15.65
CA ARG A 62 -9.18 5.30 -16.62
C ARG A 62 -9.80 5.24 -18.01
N LEU A 63 -8.96 5.27 -19.02
CA LEU A 63 -9.38 4.93 -20.38
C LEU A 63 -9.83 3.46 -20.41
N PRO A 64 -10.84 3.10 -21.22
CA PRO A 64 -11.36 1.72 -21.29
C PRO A 64 -10.27 0.66 -21.48
N GLU A 65 -9.24 0.97 -22.27
CA GLU A 65 -8.11 0.11 -22.57
C GLU A 65 -7.08 -0.01 -21.42
N THR A 66 -7.10 0.89 -20.42
CA THR A 66 -6.18 0.88 -19.27
C THR A 66 -6.82 0.48 -17.95
N VAL A 67 -8.10 0.06 -17.99
CA VAL A 67 -8.82 -0.52 -16.85
C VAL A 67 -8.14 -1.81 -16.41
N ASN A 68 -7.92 -1.97 -15.10
CA ASN A 68 -7.30 -3.16 -14.53
C ASN A 68 -8.28 -3.93 -13.63
N ALA A 69 -8.94 -4.96 -14.17
CA ALA A 69 -9.92 -5.77 -13.44
C ALA A 69 -9.36 -6.51 -12.21
N ASN A 70 -8.04 -6.64 -12.08
CA ASN A 70 -7.42 -7.29 -10.93
C ASN A 70 -7.26 -6.35 -9.71
N LEU A 71 -7.58 -5.06 -9.86
CA LEU A 71 -7.49 -4.08 -8.79
C LEU A 71 -8.89 -3.54 -8.43
N PRO A 72 -9.24 -3.44 -7.14
CA PRO A 72 -10.48 -2.77 -6.73
C PRO A 72 -10.58 -1.31 -7.19
N THR A 73 -9.44 -0.65 -7.38
CA THR A 73 -9.31 0.72 -7.92
C THR A 73 -9.05 0.73 -9.43
N GLY A 74 -9.26 -0.40 -10.11
CA GLY A 74 -8.85 -0.64 -11.48
C GLY A 74 -9.52 0.23 -12.54
N GLU A 75 -10.69 0.78 -12.23
CA GLU A 75 -11.47 1.65 -13.13
C GLU A 75 -11.07 3.13 -13.01
N ILE A 76 -10.30 3.48 -11.99
CA ILE A 76 -9.94 4.87 -11.67
C ILE A 76 -8.43 5.05 -11.50
N GLU A 77 -8.00 6.29 -11.55
CA GLU A 77 -6.65 6.73 -11.25
C GLU A 77 -6.68 8.13 -10.63
N ILE A 78 -5.59 8.54 -10.01
CA ILE A 78 -5.45 9.88 -9.44
C ILE A 78 -4.45 10.66 -10.28
N PHE A 79 -4.93 11.74 -10.89
CA PHE A 79 -4.06 12.71 -11.53
C PHE A 79 -3.40 13.58 -10.46
N ALA A 80 -2.08 13.44 -10.31
CA ALA A 80 -1.31 14.15 -9.29
C ALA A 80 -1.28 15.65 -9.57
N ARG A 81 -1.62 16.45 -8.57
CA ARG A 81 -1.46 17.91 -8.56
C ARG A 81 -0.27 18.33 -7.70
N GLU A 82 -0.04 17.63 -6.60
CA GLU A 82 1.11 17.80 -5.72
C GLU A 82 1.57 16.44 -5.19
N ILE A 83 2.88 16.25 -5.07
CA ILE A 83 3.48 15.11 -4.37
C ILE A 83 4.45 15.66 -3.33
N GLU A 84 4.29 15.24 -2.08
CA GLU A 84 5.25 15.49 -1.00
C GLU A 84 5.94 14.17 -0.63
N VAL A 85 7.28 14.19 -0.60
CA VAL A 85 8.08 13.07 -0.08
C VAL A 85 8.13 13.19 1.44
N LEU A 86 7.37 12.35 2.13
CA LEU A 86 7.34 12.30 3.59
C LEU A 86 8.55 11.58 4.16
N SER A 87 9.04 10.56 3.45
CA SER A 87 10.25 9.82 3.83
C SER A 87 10.83 9.06 2.65
N ALA A 88 12.12 9.26 2.37
CA ALA A 88 12.85 8.47 1.39
C ALA A 88 13.25 7.10 1.97
N ALA A 89 13.07 6.04 1.19
CA ALA A 89 13.60 4.72 1.53
C ALA A 89 15.01 4.53 0.94
N LYS A 90 15.87 3.89 1.72
CA LYS A 90 17.15 3.35 1.25
C LYS A 90 16.90 2.10 0.40
N GLU A 91 17.96 1.61 -0.24
CA GLU A 91 17.94 0.28 -0.86
C GLU A 91 17.46 -0.78 0.14
N LEU A 92 16.54 -1.62 -0.31
CA LEU A 92 15.83 -2.54 0.56
C LEU A 92 16.60 -3.86 0.68
N PRO A 93 16.72 -4.42 1.89
CA PRO A 93 17.36 -5.71 2.11
C PRO A 93 16.52 -6.91 1.63
N LEU A 94 15.23 -6.68 1.37
CA LEU A 94 14.34 -7.58 0.65
C LEU A 94 13.32 -6.79 -0.18
N PRO A 95 12.94 -7.27 -1.37
CA PRO A 95 11.93 -6.62 -2.19
C PRO A 95 10.52 -6.80 -1.60
N VAL A 96 9.71 -5.74 -1.65
CA VAL A 96 8.27 -5.80 -1.33
C VAL A 96 7.43 -6.04 -2.58
N PHE A 97 7.82 -5.42 -3.71
CA PHE A 97 7.17 -5.63 -5.01
C PHE A 97 7.46 -7.02 -5.57
N GLY A 98 6.45 -7.64 -6.18
CA GLY A 98 6.54 -8.95 -6.83
C GLY A 98 6.64 -10.16 -5.89
N GLU A 99 6.88 -9.92 -4.59
CA GLU A 99 6.96 -10.96 -3.56
C GLU A 99 7.80 -12.20 -3.94
N PRO A 100 9.04 -12.07 -4.45
CA PRO A 100 9.85 -13.25 -4.72
C PRO A 100 10.10 -14.07 -3.46
N GLU A 101 10.39 -15.35 -3.64
CA GLU A 101 10.87 -16.18 -2.54
C GLU A 101 12.19 -15.62 -2.00
N TYR A 102 12.33 -15.60 -0.68
CA TYR A 102 13.47 -14.98 -0.01
C TYR A 102 13.79 -15.75 1.28
N PRO A 103 15.08 -15.87 1.67
CA PRO A 103 15.49 -16.58 2.87
C PRO A 103 14.73 -16.13 4.12
N GLU A 104 14.27 -17.09 4.92
CA GLU A 104 13.43 -16.84 6.09
C GLU A 104 14.16 -16.00 7.15
N ASP A 105 15.45 -16.25 7.38
CA ASP A 105 16.28 -15.48 8.31
C ASP A 105 16.29 -13.99 7.96
N ILE A 106 16.40 -13.64 6.68
CA ILE A 106 16.35 -12.24 6.24
C ILE A 106 14.93 -11.68 6.39
N ARG A 107 13.90 -12.46 6.06
CA ARG A 107 12.50 -12.05 6.25
C ARG A 107 12.14 -11.81 7.71
N LEU A 108 12.64 -12.62 8.63
CA LEU A 108 12.44 -12.45 10.07
C LEU A 108 13.26 -11.27 10.61
N LYS A 109 14.50 -11.10 10.16
CA LYS A 109 15.34 -9.95 10.54
C LYS A 109 14.71 -8.62 10.13
N TYR A 110 14.13 -8.55 8.93
CA TYR A 110 13.45 -7.37 8.41
C TYR A 110 11.93 -7.57 8.35
N ARG A 111 11.36 -8.17 9.39
CA ARG A 111 9.93 -8.52 9.43
C ARG A 111 9.02 -7.31 9.19
N PHE A 112 9.45 -6.11 9.57
CA PHE A 112 8.72 -4.87 9.32
C PHE A 112 8.56 -4.52 7.82
N LEU A 113 9.46 -4.99 6.95
CA LEU A 113 9.30 -4.90 5.48
C LEU A 113 8.53 -6.10 4.94
N ASP A 114 8.81 -7.31 5.43
CA ASP A 114 8.10 -8.53 5.01
C ASP A 114 6.59 -8.44 5.30
N LEU A 115 6.20 -7.79 6.40
CA LEU A 115 4.79 -7.51 6.73
C LEU A 115 4.10 -6.52 5.77
N ARG A 116 4.84 -5.83 4.90
CA ARG A 116 4.26 -4.95 3.85
C ARG A 116 3.93 -5.72 2.57
N ARG A 117 4.44 -6.94 2.42
CA ARG A 117 4.07 -7.84 1.33
C ARG A 117 2.59 -8.19 1.47
N GLU A 118 1.85 -8.03 0.38
CA GLU A 118 0.43 -8.31 0.23
C GLU A 118 0.00 -9.64 0.89
N THR A 119 0.70 -10.74 0.63
CA THR A 119 0.31 -12.05 1.16
C THR A 119 0.32 -12.06 2.69
N LEU A 120 1.37 -11.52 3.30
CA LEU A 120 1.48 -11.49 4.76
C LEU A 120 0.56 -10.44 5.39
N HIS A 121 0.46 -9.26 4.78
CA HIS A 121 -0.48 -8.23 5.22
C HIS A 121 -1.91 -8.78 5.25
N ARG A 122 -2.36 -9.44 4.17
CA ARG A 122 -3.68 -10.08 4.07
C ARG A 122 -3.88 -11.12 5.16
N ASN A 123 -2.89 -11.97 5.43
CA ASN A 123 -2.96 -12.98 6.49
C ASN A 123 -3.12 -12.36 7.88
N ILE A 124 -2.36 -11.29 8.19
CA ILE A 124 -2.45 -10.61 9.48
C ILE A 124 -3.80 -9.89 9.63
N VAL A 125 -4.26 -9.19 8.59
CA VAL A 125 -5.58 -8.53 8.61
C VAL A 125 -6.71 -9.55 8.76
N ALA A 126 -6.64 -10.69 8.06
CA ALA A 126 -7.61 -11.76 8.19
C ALA A 126 -7.63 -12.36 9.60
N ARG A 127 -6.45 -12.64 10.19
CA ARG A 127 -6.34 -13.09 11.58
C ARG A 127 -7.00 -12.12 12.56
N THR A 128 -6.77 -10.82 12.40
CA THR A 128 -7.38 -9.79 13.25
C THR A 128 -8.91 -9.80 13.13
N LYS A 129 -9.45 -9.91 11.91
CA LYS A 129 -10.91 -10.00 11.67
C LYS A 129 -11.52 -11.24 12.32
N ILE A 130 -10.84 -12.39 12.22
CA ILE A 130 -11.28 -13.65 12.85
C ILE A 130 -11.34 -13.50 14.37
N ILE A 131 -10.27 -12.99 14.99
CA ILE A 131 -10.21 -12.80 16.44
C ILE A 131 -11.31 -11.82 16.91
N ALA A 132 -11.52 -10.74 16.17
CA ALA A 132 -12.55 -9.75 16.49
C ALA A 132 -13.97 -10.36 16.44
N GLU A 133 -14.28 -11.13 15.40
CA GLU A 133 -15.57 -11.80 15.25
C GLU A 133 -15.78 -12.87 16.33
N MET A 134 -14.74 -13.65 16.66
CA MET A 134 -14.82 -14.64 17.74
C MET A 134 -15.14 -13.97 19.09
N ARG A 135 -14.40 -12.91 19.44
CA ARG A 135 -14.63 -12.16 20.68
C ARG A 135 -16.04 -11.57 20.74
N LYS A 136 -16.49 -10.97 19.64
CA LYS A 136 -17.84 -10.42 19.52
C LYS A 136 -18.89 -11.49 19.82
N ARG A 137 -18.83 -12.64 19.15
CA ARG A 137 -19.79 -13.74 19.36
C ARG A 137 -19.76 -14.29 20.78
N MET A 138 -18.58 -14.45 21.37
CA MET A 138 -18.46 -14.92 22.75
C MET A 138 -19.13 -13.95 23.73
N GLY A 139 -18.94 -12.64 23.54
CA GLY A 139 -19.61 -11.62 24.34
C GLY A 139 -21.13 -11.63 24.16
N GLU A 140 -21.62 -11.80 22.92
CA GLU A 140 -23.06 -11.86 22.60
C GLU A 140 -23.78 -13.04 23.28
N VAL A 141 -23.08 -14.16 23.52
CA VAL A 141 -23.64 -15.34 24.21
C VAL A 141 -23.29 -15.40 25.71
N GLY A 142 -22.78 -14.29 26.27
CA GLY A 142 -22.62 -14.11 27.72
C GLY A 142 -21.30 -14.60 28.32
N PHE A 143 -20.27 -14.88 27.50
CA PHE A 143 -18.93 -15.15 28.03
C PHE A 143 -18.23 -13.86 28.44
N THR A 144 -17.53 -13.92 29.57
CA THR A 144 -16.67 -12.83 30.06
C THR A 144 -15.21 -13.11 29.68
N GLU A 145 -14.53 -12.14 29.06
CA GLU A 145 -13.09 -12.24 28.75
C GLU A 145 -12.26 -11.94 30.02
N PHE A 146 -11.60 -12.96 30.57
CA PHE A 146 -10.67 -12.83 31.70
C PHE A 146 -9.22 -12.91 31.21
N SER A 147 -8.36 -12.04 31.75
CA SER A 147 -6.91 -12.14 31.54
C SER A 147 -6.28 -12.98 32.66
N THR A 148 -5.53 -14.03 32.31
CA THR A 148 -4.80 -14.85 33.29
C THR A 148 -3.36 -14.36 33.45
N PRO A 149 -2.73 -14.52 34.63
CA PRO A 149 -1.32 -14.18 34.83
C PRO A 149 -0.38 -14.91 33.84
N ILE A 150 0.68 -14.22 33.38
CA ILE A 150 1.67 -14.78 32.43
C ILE A 150 2.81 -15.50 33.15
N LEU A 151 3.21 -15.03 34.33
CA LEU A 151 4.25 -15.65 35.15
C LEU A 151 3.56 -16.45 36.26
N THR A 152 3.78 -17.76 36.26
CA THR A 152 3.29 -18.72 37.26
C THR A 152 4.45 -19.33 38.03
#